data_AF-A0A6A5XEF8-F1
#
_entry.id   AF-A0A6A5XEF8-F1
#
_cell.length_a   1.000
_cell.length_b   1.000
_cell.length_c   1.000
_cell.angle_alpha   90.00
_cell.angle_beta   90.00
_cell.angle_gamma   90.00
#
_symmetry.space_group_name_H-M   'P 1'
#
loop_
_entity.id
_entity.type
_entity.pdbx_description
1 polymer ?
#
loop_
_entity_poly.entity_id
_entity_poly.type
_entity_poly.pdbx_seq_one_letter_code
_entity_poly.pdbx_strand_id
1 'polypeptide(L)'
;MNPRVSLNRPYYGHVRASIEIRPGQTIETENQQTYLQMTDFDKIARADRELSQHTLTFIEDVKRLSRLPGSFPHSALLLLDFTINVLRRENSCFQHMLNSRRTNLYWSLDQAFLSICMDEWENRDSNTLPWSQGIQPLLDKMNEGYRRLGEWSEKDRVSIGPDKDYLRAPYHMYAKFKHTVPFYLCEWWFKKSRDFLEDSLKAYYLRKKVNACLGGRLPIELAEVVIEEVSEFEMKPVRLRQRYFPNSKGKKKI
;
A
#
# COMPACT_ATOMS: atom_id res chain seq x y z
N MET A 1 -45.76 -24.52 14.10
CA MET A 1 -45.71 -23.09 14.50
C MET A 1 -44.47 -22.48 13.87
N ASN A 2 -44.63 -21.41 13.08
CA ASN A 2 -43.49 -20.73 12.45
C ASN A 2 -42.76 -19.87 13.50
N PRO A 3 -41.41 -19.88 13.54
CA PRO A 3 -40.65 -19.04 14.47
C PRO A 3 -40.88 -17.56 14.14
N ARG A 4 -41.20 -16.76 15.17
CA ARG A 4 -41.29 -15.30 15.07
C ARG A 4 -39.90 -14.72 15.30
N VAL A 5 -39.40 -13.96 14.33
CA VAL A 5 -38.17 -13.17 14.45
C VAL A 5 -38.58 -11.73 14.71
N SER A 6 -38.22 -11.19 15.87
CA SER A 6 -38.41 -9.79 16.21
C SER A 6 -37.06 -9.08 16.25
N LEU A 7 -36.90 -8.03 15.44
CA LEU A 7 -35.74 -7.14 15.47
C LEU A 7 -36.10 -5.90 16.30
N ASN A 8 -35.56 -5.79 17.50
CA ASN A 8 -35.62 -4.54 18.26
C ASN A 8 -34.40 -3.70 17.93
N ARG A 9 -34.62 -2.50 17.37
CA ARG A 9 -33.58 -1.48 17.19
C ARG A 9 -33.75 -0.39 18.26
N PRO A 10 -32.89 -0.31 19.28
CA PRO A 10 -32.71 0.94 20.00
C PRO A 10 -31.83 1.88 19.17
N TYR A 11 -32.17 3.17 19.20
CA TYR A 11 -31.23 4.24 18.90
C TYR A 11 -30.01 4.02 19.81
N TYR A 12 -28.81 3.96 19.23
CA TYR A 12 -27.56 3.40 19.77
C TYR A 12 -27.42 1.87 19.66
N GLY A 13 -27.06 1.43 18.45
CA GLY A 13 -25.93 0.52 18.23
C GLY A 13 -26.04 -0.96 18.60
N HIS A 14 -27.12 -1.46 19.19
CA HIS A 14 -27.28 -2.90 19.47
C HIS A 14 -28.44 -3.51 18.68
N VAL A 15 -28.14 -4.47 17.81
CA VAL A 15 -29.18 -5.34 17.22
C VAL A 15 -29.14 -6.66 17.98
N ARG A 16 -30.10 -6.86 18.88
CA ARG A 16 -30.37 -8.18 19.47
C ARG A 16 -31.37 -8.91 18.57
N ALA A 17 -30.97 -10.07 18.08
CA ALA A 17 -31.89 -11.02 17.46
C ALA A 17 -32.24 -12.09 18.51
N SER A 18 -33.50 -12.14 18.90
CA SER A 18 -34.05 -13.18 19.78
C SER A 18 -34.79 -14.17 18.90
N ILE A 19 -34.42 -15.46 18.97
CA ILE A 19 -35.18 -16.53 18.31
C ILE A 19 -35.82 -17.36 19.41
N GLU A 20 -37.14 -17.31 19.48
CA GLU A 20 -37.94 -18.10 20.43
C GLU A 20 -38.26 -19.45 19.78
N ILE A 21 -37.68 -20.53 20.33
CA ILE A 21 -37.81 -21.87 19.75
C ILE A 21 -38.96 -22.64 20.45
N ARG A 22 -39.24 -22.33 21.73
CA ARG A 22 -40.36 -22.82 22.55
C ARG A 22 -40.75 -21.76 23.59
N PRO A 23 -41.99 -21.78 24.13
CA PRO A 23 -42.41 -20.83 25.16
C PRO A 23 -41.45 -20.90 26.36
N GLY A 24 -40.75 -19.80 26.65
CA GLY A 24 -39.79 -19.70 27.75
C GLY A 24 -38.35 -20.14 27.44
N GLN A 25 -38.02 -20.49 26.19
CA GLN A 25 -36.64 -20.79 25.77
C GLN A 25 -36.19 -19.83 24.66
N THR A 26 -35.37 -18.85 25.06
CA THR A 26 -34.72 -17.90 24.16
C THR A 26 -33.25 -18.27 24.01
N ILE A 27 -32.78 -18.46 22.78
CA ILE A 27 -31.34 -18.55 22.49
C ILE A 27 -30.88 -17.17 22.06
N GLU A 28 -30.03 -16.55 22.87
CA GLU A 28 -29.32 -15.34 22.50
C GLU A 28 -28.04 -15.74 21.75
N THR A 29 -28.00 -15.49 20.45
CA THR A 29 -26.77 -15.62 19.67
C THR A 29 -26.09 -14.26 19.57
N GLU A 30 -25.04 -14.04 20.36
CA GLU A 30 -24.14 -12.89 20.22
C GLU A 30 -23.24 -13.10 18.99
N ASN A 31 -23.51 -12.36 17.91
CA ASN A 31 -22.55 -12.18 16.84
C ASN A 31 -21.40 -11.31 17.36
N GLN A 32 -20.17 -11.81 17.23
CA GLN A 32 -18.92 -11.17 17.64
C GLN A 32 -18.76 -9.74 17.04
N GLN A 33 -19.18 -8.72 17.81
CA GLN A 33 -18.77 -7.33 17.66
C GLN A 33 -17.63 -7.03 18.65
N THR A 34 -16.44 -7.58 18.43
CA THR A 34 -15.31 -7.38 19.38
C THR A 34 -14.57 -6.04 19.19
N TYR A 35 -15.02 -5.14 18.32
CA TYR A 35 -14.25 -3.92 18.00
C TYR A 35 -14.92 -2.58 18.33
N LEU A 36 -16.14 -2.55 18.87
CA LEU A 36 -16.89 -1.28 18.99
C LEU A 36 -17.01 -0.66 20.39
N GLN A 37 -16.30 -1.18 21.39
CA GLN A 37 -16.17 -0.50 22.69
C GLN A 37 -14.78 -0.73 23.32
N MET A 38 -13.73 -0.17 22.72
CA MET A 38 -12.38 -0.23 23.31
C MET A 38 -12.09 1.06 24.09
N THR A 39 -12.60 1.13 25.32
CA THR A 39 -12.24 2.15 26.33
C THR A 39 -10.95 1.81 27.08
N ASP A 40 -10.33 0.67 26.77
CA ASP A 40 -9.18 0.11 27.48
C ASP A 40 -7.91 0.25 26.61
N PHE A 41 -7.05 1.22 26.97
CA PHE A 41 -5.80 1.53 26.28
C PHE A 41 -4.91 0.29 26.09
N ASP A 42 -4.93 -0.66 27.03
CA ASP A 42 -4.16 -1.90 26.95
C ASP A 42 -4.64 -2.81 25.83
N LYS A 43 -5.94 -2.84 25.55
CA LYS A 43 -6.49 -3.62 24.45
C LYS A 43 -6.09 -3.03 23.09
N ILE A 44 -6.07 -1.70 22.95
CA ILE A 44 -5.62 -1.03 21.72
C ILE A 44 -4.13 -1.26 21.51
N ALA A 45 -3.31 -1.16 22.57
CA ALA A 45 -1.88 -1.43 22.50
C ALA A 45 -1.54 -2.89 22.20
N ARG A 46 -2.38 -3.85 22.65
CA ARG A 46 -2.26 -5.26 22.23
C ARG A 46 -2.62 -5.44 20.76
N ALA A 47 -3.75 -4.91 20.32
CA ALA A 47 -4.19 -5.00 18.92
C ALA A 47 -3.19 -4.34 17.94
N ASP A 48 -2.59 -3.20 18.31
CA ASP A 48 -1.52 -2.55 17.54
C ASP A 48 -0.29 -3.46 17.37
N ARG A 49 0.17 -4.06 18.48
CA ARG A 49 1.31 -5.00 18.45
C ARG A 49 1.02 -6.23 17.63
N GLU A 50 -0.15 -6.83 17.78
CA GLU A 50 -0.58 -8.00 17.01
C GLU A 50 -0.67 -7.68 15.52
N LEU A 51 -1.34 -6.58 15.14
CA LEU A 51 -1.44 -6.17 13.74
C LEU A 51 -0.07 -5.90 13.13
N SER A 52 0.82 -5.23 13.88
CA SER A 52 2.19 -4.97 13.44
C SER A 52 2.97 -6.27 13.22
N GLN A 53 2.90 -7.19 14.18
CA GLN A 53 3.58 -8.48 14.08
C GLN A 53 3.04 -9.31 12.90
N HIS A 54 1.72 -9.40 12.75
CA HIS A 54 1.10 -10.11 11.64
C HIS A 54 1.47 -9.49 10.28
N THR A 55 1.55 -8.16 10.20
CA THR A 55 1.98 -7.48 8.98
C THR A 55 3.43 -7.84 8.62
N LEU A 56 4.33 -7.88 9.60
CA LEU A 56 5.73 -8.26 9.37
C LEU A 56 5.87 -9.72 8.96
N THR A 57 5.14 -10.64 9.61
CA THR A 57 5.11 -12.06 9.21
C THR A 57 4.58 -12.22 7.79
N PHE A 58 3.46 -11.54 7.47
CA PHE A 58 2.89 -11.53 6.12
C PHE A 58 3.89 -11.04 5.06
N ILE A 59 4.63 -9.96 5.35
CA ILE A 59 5.67 -9.45 4.45
C ILE A 59 6.73 -10.53 4.16
N GLU A 60 7.20 -11.23 5.20
CA GLU A 60 8.23 -12.26 5.03
C GLU A 60 7.72 -13.46 4.23
N ASP A 61 6.46 -13.86 4.43
CA ASP A 61 5.85 -14.93 3.65
C ASP A 61 5.66 -14.54 2.18
N VAL A 62 5.26 -13.30 1.91
CA VAL A 62 5.16 -12.79 0.53
C VAL A 62 6.54 -12.69 -0.15
N LYS A 63 7.58 -12.28 0.58
CA LYS A 63 8.97 -12.29 0.05
C LYS A 63 9.47 -13.70 -0.24
N ARG A 64 9.04 -14.71 0.53
CA ARG A 64 9.36 -16.11 0.22
C ARG A 64 8.62 -16.56 -1.03
N LEU A 65 7.34 -16.20 -1.15
CA LEU A 65 6.52 -16.51 -2.32
C LEU A 65 7.11 -15.91 -3.58
N SER A 66 7.59 -14.67 -3.54
CA SER A 66 8.12 -13.95 -4.71
C SER A 66 9.39 -14.57 -5.31
N ARG A 67 10.04 -15.49 -4.61
CA ARG A 67 11.22 -16.22 -5.11
C ARG A 67 10.84 -17.41 -6.00
N LEU A 68 9.57 -17.78 -6.04
CA LEU A 68 9.10 -18.85 -6.91
C LEU A 68 9.01 -18.36 -8.37
N PRO A 69 9.32 -19.22 -9.36
CA PRO A 69 9.22 -18.85 -10.77
C PRO A 69 7.82 -18.36 -11.15
N GLY A 70 7.73 -17.23 -11.85
CA GLY A 70 6.46 -16.67 -12.34
C GLY A 70 5.54 -16.07 -11.27
N SER A 71 5.98 -16.02 -10.01
CA SER A 71 5.18 -15.52 -8.87
C SER A 71 5.21 -14.00 -8.69
N PHE A 72 6.04 -13.29 -9.45
CA PHE A 72 6.32 -11.86 -9.27
C PHE A 72 5.06 -10.99 -9.18
N PRO A 73 4.20 -10.89 -10.22
CA PRO A 73 3.14 -9.91 -10.20
C PRO A 73 2.13 -10.25 -9.10
N HIS A 74 1.92 -11.54 -8.83
CA HIS A 74 1.02 -12.00 -7.79
C HIS A 74 1.53 -11.62 -6.39
N SER A 75 2.81 -11.85 -6.10
CA SER A 75 3.40 -11.53 -4.79
C SER A 75 3.40 -10.03 -4.52
N ALA A 76 3.74 -9.22 -5.53
CA ALA A 76 3.68 -7.76 -5.40
C ALA A 76 2.24 -7.25 -5.22
N LEU A 77 1.26 -7.82 -5.93
CA LEU A 77 -0.16 -7.50 -5.76
C LEU A 77 -0.65 -7.78 -4.34
N LEU A 78 -0.25 -8.91 -3.73
CA LEU A 78 -0.67 -9.27 -2.37
C LEU A 78 -0.31 -8.18 -1.35
N LEU A 79 0.86 -7.54 -1.48
CA LEU A 79 1.24 -6.43 -0.59
C LEU A 79 0.32 -5.22 -0.76
N LEU A 80 -0.02 -4.85 -1.99
CA LEU A 80 -0.94 -3.75 -2.27
C LEU A 80 -2.35 -4.08 -1.76
N ASP A 81 -2.86 -5.27 -2.08
CA ASP A 81 -4.16 -5.76 -1.65
C ASP A 81 -4.29 -5.81 -0.13
N PHE A 82 -3.25 -6.26 0.58
CA PHE A 82 -3.24 -6.27 2.03
C PHE A 82 -3.43 -4.85 2.59
N THR A 83 -2.77 -3.85 2.01
CA THR A 83 -2.93 -2.47 2.50
C THR A 83 -4.33 -1.91 2.22
N ILE A 84 -4.89 -2.20 1.05
CA ILE A 84 -6.18 -1.67 0.60
C ILE A 84 -7.35 -2.37 1.32
N ASN A 85 -7.30 -3.69 1.44
CA ASN A 85 -8.43 -4.52 1.85
C ASN A 85 -8.34 -5.05 3.29
N VAL A 86 -7.13 -5.14 3.85
CA VAL A 86 -6.93 -5.63 5.23
C VAL A 86 -6.64 -4.48 6.18
N LEU A 87 -5.54 -3.73 5.96
CA LEU A 87 -5.16 -2.64 6.86
C LEU A 87 -6.21 -1.54 6.92
N ARG A 88 -6.75 -1.14 5.76
CA ARG A 88 -7.73 -0.05 5.63
C ARG A 88 -9.19 -0.49 5.73
N ARG A 89 -9.45 -1.71 6.19
CA ARG A 89 -10.81 -2.18 6.48
C ARG A 89 -11.40 -1.40 7.65
N GLU A 90 -12.72 -1.17 7.64
CA GLU A 90 -13.40 -0.32 8.64
C GLU A 90 -13.26 -0.83 10.08
N ASN A 91 -13.16 -2.15 10.26
CA ASN A 91 -13.02 -2.79 11.57
C ASN A 91 -11.55 -3.01 11.96
N SER A 92 -10.60 -2.47 11.20
CA SER A 92 -9.17 -2.57 11.51
C SER A 92 -8.79 -1.59 12.61
N CYS A 93 -7.96 -2.03 13.57
CA CYS A 93 -7.37 -1.13 14.56
C CYS A 93 -6.38 -0.12 13.94
N PHE A 94 -6.00 -0.31 12.66
CA PHE A 94 -5.03 0.53 11.95
C PHE A 94 -5.36 2.02 12.00
N GLN A 95 -6.63 2.41 11.86
CA GLN A 95 -7.04 3.82 11.90
C GLN A 95 -6.90 4.49 13.28
N HIS A 96 -6.77 3.67 14.34
CA HIS A 96 -6.61 4.12 15.72
C HIS A 96 -5.16 4.04 16.21
N MET A 97 -4.25 3.48 15.40
CA MET A 97 -2.83 3.44 15.71
C MET A 97 -2.19 4.84 15.66
N LEU A 98 -1.13 5.03 16.45
CA LEU A 98 -0.30 6.24 16.37
C LEU A 98 0.25 6.44 14.95
N ASN A 99 0.31 7.69 14.47
CA ASN A 99 0.84 8.03 13.15
C ASN A 99 2.20 7.39 12.87
N SER A 100 3.13 7.46 13.83
CA SER A 100 4.47 6.86 13.71
C SER A 100 4.42 5.35 13.45
N ARG A 101 3.48 4.63 14.05
CA ARG A 101 3.28 3.19 13.83
C ARG A 101 2.70 2.91 12.45
N ARG A 102 1.70 3.69 12.02
CA ARG A 102 1.08 3.58 10.69
C ARG A 102 2.09 3.84 9.58
N THR A 103 2.87 4.91 9.72
CA THR A 103 3.97 5.24 8.80
C THR A 103 4.99 4.11 8.75
N ASN A 104 5.34 3.51 9.89
CA ASN A 104 6.29 2.39 9.91
C ASN A 104 5.75 1.14 9.17
N LEU A 105 4.46 0.81 9.32
CA LEU A 105 3.85 -0.30 8.58
C LEU A 105 3.83 -0.03 7.08
N TYR A 106 3.43 1.19 6.67
CA TYR A 106 3.49 1.58 5.27
C TYR A 106 4.91 1.51 4.72
N TRP A 107 5.88 1.99 5.47
CA TRP A 107 7.28 1.93 5.08
C TRP A 107 7.77 0.49 4.90
N SER A 108 7.41 -0.42 5.82
CA SER A 108 7.80 -1.83 5.75
C SER A 108 7.19 -2.54 4.53
N LEU A 109 5.92 -2.25 4.23
CA LEU A 109 5.22 -2.77 3.04
C LEU A 109 5.82 -2.19 1.75
N ASP A 110 6.11 -0.88 1.72
CA ASP A 110 6.76 -0.21 0.59
C ASP A 110 8.17 -0.78 0.34
N GLN A 111 8.97 -0.99 1.39
CA GLN A 111 10.29 -1.61 1.27
C GLN A 111 10.22 -3.04 0.73
N ALA A 112 9.27 -3.84 1.21
CA ALA A 112 9.10 -5.21 0.74
C ALA A 112 8.69 -5.26 -0.73
N PHE A 113 7.69 -4.47 -1.13
CA PHE A 113 7.25 -4.37 -2.52
C PHE A 113 8.35 -3.89 -3.44
N LEU A 114 9.07 -2.86 -3.03
CA LEU A 114 10.17 -2.30 -3.79
C LEU A 114 11.28 -3.34 -4.00
N SER A 115 11.61 -4.12 -2.96
CA SER A 115 12.58 -5.22 -3.08
C SER A 115 12.16 -6.23 -4.14
N ILE A 116 10.90 -6.69 -4.08
CA ILE A 116 10.36 -7.66 -5.04
C ILE A 116 10.42 -7.11 -6.48
N CYS A 117 10.00 -5.87 -6.67
CA CYS A 117 10.02 -5.22 -7.99
C CYS A 117 11.43 -5.02 -8.53
N MET A 118 12.39 -4.68 -7.68
CA MET A 118 13.79 -4.57 -8.12
C MET A 118 14.41 -5.92 -8.45
N ASP A 119 14.15 -6.95 -7.63
CA ASP A 119 14.67 -8.29 -7.86
C ASP A 119 14.17 -8.80 -9.22
N GLU A 120 12.89 -8.61 -9.53
CA GLU A 120 12.34 -8.94 -10.86
C GLU A 120 12.93 -8.08 -11.99
N TRP A 121 13.10 -6.77 -11.76
CA TRP A 121 13.67 -5.87 -12.76
C TRP A 121 15.10 -6.26 -13.14
N GLU A 122 15.89 -6.76 -12.19
CA GLU A 122 17.27 -7.20 -12.37
C GLU A 122 17.37 -8.62 -12.94
N ASN A 123 16.47 -9.52 -12.55
CA ASN A 123 16.47 -10.93 -12.98
C ASN A 123 15.87 -11.17 -14.38
N ARG A 124 15.85 -10.17 -15.26
CA ARG A 124 15.21 -10.29 -16.58
C ARG A 124 15.97 -11.21 -17.53
N ASP A 125 15.64 -12.49 -17.47
CA ASP A 125 15.89 -13.46 -18.54
C ASP A 125 14.99 -13.14 -19.75
N SER A 126 15.51 -13.40 -20.95
CA SER A 126 14.92 -13.04 -22.25
C SER A 126 13.54 -13.66 -22.54
N ASN A 127 13.08 -14.63 -21.74
CA ASN A 127 11.81 -15.34 -21.91
C ASN A 127 10.65 -14.79 -21.06
N THR A 128 10.86 -13.73 -20.29
CA THR A 128 9.79 -13.09 -19.48
C THR A 128 8.99 -12.06 -20.29
N LEU A 129 7.75 -11.79 -19.86
CA LEU A 129 6.92 -10.74 -20.46
C LEU A 129 7.64 -9.38 -20.48
N PRO A 130 7.37 -8.51 -21.48
CA PRO A 130 7.82 -7.13 -21.49
C PRO A 130 7.54 -6.42 -20.14
N TRP A 131 8.48 -5.61 -19.64
CA TRP A 131 8.35 -4.97 -18.32
C TRP A 131 7.07 -4.18 -18.17
N SER A 132 6.76 -3.38 -19.20
CA SER A 132 5.54 -2.58 -19.25
C SER A 132 4.27 -3.42 -19.09
N GLN A 133 4.26 -4.66 -19.58
CA GLN A 133 3.13 -5.57 -19.43
C GLN A 133 3.14 -6.26 -18.06
N GLY A 134 4.31 -6.70 -17.60
CA GLY A 134 4.46 -7.41 -16.33
C GLY A 134 4.05 -6.58 -15.11
N ILE A 135 4.28 -5.26 -15.14
CA ILE A 135 3.91 -4.37 -14.02
C ILE A 135 2.53 -3.72 -14.16
N GLN A 136 1.85 -3.85 -15.30
CA GLN A 136 0.56 -3.17 -15.53
C GLN A 136 -0.47 -3.48 -14.44
N PRO A 137 -0.65 -4.75 -13.99
CA PRO A 137 -1.55 -5.04 -12.88
C PRO A 137 -1.19 -4.29 -11.59
N LEU A 138 0.11 -4.08 -11.34
CA LEU A 138 0.59 -3.35 -10.17
C LEU A 138 0.24 -1.87 -10.26
N LEU A 139 0.38 -1.26 -11.44
CA LEU A 139 0.02 0.14 -11.67
C LEU A 139 -1.48 0.35 -11.51
N ASP A 140 -2.30 -0.53 -12.08
CA ASP A 140 -3.76 -0.46 -11.96
C ASP A 140 -4.17 -0.53 -10.49
N LYS A 141 -3.54 -1.44 -9.73
CA LYS A 141 -3.78 -1.59 -8.30
C LYS A 141 -3.29 -0.41 -7.47
N MET A 142 -2.13 0.15 -7.81
CA MET A 142 -1.62 1.36 -7.17
C MET A 142 -2.56 2.55 -7.41
N ASN A 143 -3.09 2.70 -8.63
CA ASN A 143 -4.06 3.73 -8.97
C ASN A 143 -5.39 3.54 -8.24
N GLU A 144 -5.81 2.29 -8.00
CA GLU A 144 -6.95 2.00 -7.12
C GLU A 144 -6.70 2.54 -5.70
N GLY A 145 -5.58 2.18 -5.08
CA GLY A 145 -5.25 2.67 -3.74
C GLY A 145 -5.06 4.19 -3.68
N TYR A 146 -4.44 4.79 -4.71
CA TYR A 146 -4.24 6.24 -4.80
C TYR A 146 -5.56 7.02 -4.78
N ARG A 147 -6.59 6.52 -5.50
CA ARG A 147 -7.94 7.12 -5.51
C ARG A 147 -8.61 7.07 -4.13
N ARG A 148 -8.33 6.03 -3.33
CA ARG A 148 -8.89 5.84 -1.99
C ARG A 148 -8.18 6.67 -0.91
N LEU A 149 -7.02 7.26 -1.19
CA LEU A 149 -6.26 8.04 -0.19
C LEU A 149 -7.07 9.22 0.39
N GLY A 150 -7.94 9.85 -0.42
CA GLY A 150 -8.85 10.89 0.05
C GLY A 150 -9.81 10.37 1.13
N GLU A 151 -10.48 9.25 0.87
CA GLU A 151 -11.39 8.62 1.83
C GLU A 151 -10.67 8.18 3.10
N TRP A 152 -9.49 7.59 2.97
CA TRP A 152 -8.69 7.15 4.11
C TRP A 152 -8.26 8.31 4.99
N SER A 153 -7.90 9.44 4.39
CA SER A 153 -7.51 10.63 5.14
C SER A 153 -8.65 11.23 5.95
N GLU A 154 -9.88 11.16 5.43
CA GLU A 154 -11.06 11.64 6.13
C GLU A 154 -11.39 10.72 7.32
N LYS A 155 -11.29 9.39 7.12
CA LYS A 155 -11.42 8.42 8.21
C LYS A 155 -10.36 8.62 9.30
N ASP A 156 -9.13 8.93 8.91
CA ASP A 156 -8.03 9.25 9.84
C ASP A 156 -8.26 10.56 10.61
N ARG A 157 -9.06 11.49 10.07
CA ARG A 157 -9.43 12.75 10.73
C ARG A 157 -10.49 12.53 11.81
N VAL A 158 -11.52 11.74 11.51
CA VAL A 158 -12.65 11.49 12.41
C VAL A 158 -12.19 10.76 13.69
N SER A 159 -11.19 9.90 13.61
CA SER A 159 -10.69 9.12 14.76
C SER A 159 -9.92 9.94 15.80
N ILE A 160 -9.43 11.14 15.45
CA ILE A 160 -8.58 11.97 16.34
C ILE A 160 -9.41 12.94 17.21
N GLY A 161 -10.71 13.10 16.92
CA GLY A 161 -11.62 13.97 17.65
C GLY A 161 -11.54 15.44 17.22
N PRO A 162 -12.64 16.20 17.29
CA PRO A 162 -12.74 17.56 16.74
C PRO A 162 -11.87 18.61 17.46
N ASP A 163 -11.48 18.38 18.71
CA ASP A 163 -10.76 19.35 19.56
C ASP A 163 -9.22 19.19 19.56
N LYS A 164 -8.67 18.20 18.85
CA LYS A 164 -7.21 17.98 18.79
C LYS A 164 -6.56 18.72 17.62
N ASP A 165 -6.80 20.02 17.59
CA ASP A 165 -6.37 20.98 16.57
C ASP A 165 -4.85 21.22 16.50
N TYR A 166 -4.06 20.67 17.42
CA TYR A 166 -2.60 20.75 17.40
C TYR A 166 -1.95 19.75 16.43
N LEU A 167 -2.68 18.77 15.90
CA LEU A 167 -2.25 17.97 14.74
C LEU A 167 -2.66 18.63 13.40
N ARG A 168 -3.28 19.82 13.46
CA ARG A 168 -3.83 20.55 12.31
C ARG A 168 -2.81 21.43 11.57
N ALA A 169 -1.53 21.45 11.96
CA ALA A 169 -0.48 22.17 11.24
C ALA A 169 0.46 21.23 10.46
N PRO A 170 0.66 21.39 9.12
CA PRO A 170 0.16 22.43 8.22
C PRO A 170 -1.01 21.91 7.36
N TYR A 171 -1.99 21.19 7.92
CA TYR A 171 -3.16 20.76 7.12
C TYR A 171 -3.90 21.96 6.48
N HIS A 172 -3.88 23.13 7.11
CA HIS A 172 -4.42 24.38 6.56
C HIS A 172 -3.53 25.05 5.49
N MET A 173 -2.24 24.73 5.43
CA MET A 173 -1.36 25.15 4.33
C MET A 173 -1.63 24.33 3.05
N TYR A 174 -2.21 23.13 3.20
CA TYR A 174 -2.62 22.23 2.10
C TYR A 174 -4.12 22.28 1.77
N ALA A 175 -4.94 22.89 2.63
CA ALA A 175 -6.40 23.02 2.46
C ALA A 175 -6.83 23.95 1.30
N LYS A 176 -5.90 24.68 0.69
CA LYS A 176 -6.16 25.48 -0.53
C LYS A 176 -6.52 24.61 -1.74
N PHE A 177 -6.24 23.31 -1.66
CA PHE A 177 -6.55 22.33 -2.68
C PHE A 177 -7.65 21.39 -2.16
N LYS A 178 -8.91 21.85 -2.21
CA LYS A 178 -10.12 21.09 -1.82
C LYS A 178 -10.30 19.73 -2.55
N HIS A 179 -9.43 19.40 -3.50
CA HIS A 179 -9.47 18.18 -4.32
C HIS A 179 -8.14 17.42 -4.35
N THR A 180 -7.12 17.79 -3.58
CA THR A 180 -5.86 17.05 -3.58
C THR A 180 -5.86 15.99 -2.49
N VAL A 181 -5.47 14.79 -2.89
CA VAL A 181 -5.05 13.71 -2.00
C VAL A 181 -4.10 14.25 -0.92
N PRO A 182 -4.32 13.97 0.37
CA PRO A 182 -3.50 14.58 1.40
C PRO A 182 -2.03 14.21 1.29
N PHE A 183 -1.20 15.24 1.28
CA PHE A 183 0.22 15.17 1.00
C PHE A 183 0.95 14.12 1.86
N TYR A 184 0.63 14.02 3.16
CA TYR A 184 1.29 13.04 4.03
C TYR A 184 0.99 11.58 3.66
N LEU A 185 -0.24 11.22 3.25
CA LEU A 185 -0.53 9.86 2.78
C LEU A 185 0.11 9.60 1.43
N CYS A 186 0.19 10.60 0.55
CA CYS A 186 0.98 10.52 -0.67
C CYS A 186 2.45 10.26 -0.38
N GLU A 187 3.02 10.86 0.67
CA GLU A 187 4.43 10.65 1.03
C GLU A 187 4.67 9.32 1.77
N TRP A 188 3.65 8.74 2.40
CA TRP A 188 3.80 7.50 3.17
C TRP A 188 3.42 6.25 2.39
N TRP A 189 2.35 6.29 1.60
CA TRP A 189 1.80 5.09 0.94
C TRP A 189 2.55 4.78 -0.35
N PHE A 190 3.37 3.73 -0.32
CA PHE A 190 4.16 3.21 -1.44
C PHE A 190 4.89 4.28 -2.26
N LYS A 191 5.42 5.32 -1.59
CA LYS A 191 6.05 6.46 -2.28
C LYS A 191 7.25 5.98 -3.10
N LYS A 192 8.17 5.23 -2.48
CA LYS A 192 9.38 4.77 -3.17
C LYS A 192 9.07 3.77 -4.27
N SER A 193 8.14 2.86 -4.02
CA SER A 193 7.70 1.90 -5.03
C SER A 193 7.07 2.56 -6.24
N ARG A 194 6.21 3.58 -6.04
CA ARG A 194 5.63 4.35 -7.15
C ARG A 194 6.71 5.06 -7.97
N ASP A 195 7.61 5.76 -7.29
CA ASP A 195 8.72 6.45 -7.97
C ASP A 195 9.58 5.45 -8.76
N PHE A 196 9.85 4.26 -8.20
CA PHE A 196 10.61 3.22 -8.88
C PHE A 196 9.89 2.66 -10.12
N LEU A 197 8.57 2.39 -10.03
CA LEU A 197 7.83 1.88 -11.17
C LEU A 197 7.80 2.90 -12.32
N GLU A 198 7.65 4.19 -12.00
CA GLU A 198 7.73 5.25 -13.00
C GLU A 198 9.13 5.33 -13.63
N ASP A 199 10.18 5.34 -12.82
CA ASP A 199 11.56 5.44 -13.30
C ASP A 199 12.00 4.20 -14.09
N SER A 200 11.58 3.00 -13.68
CA SER A 200 11.86 1.75 -14.37
C SER A 200 11.13 1.66 -15.71
N LEU A 201 9.91 2.18 -15.83
CA LEU A 201 9.20 2.30 -17.11
C LEU A 201 9.92 3.23 -18.07
N LYS A 202 10.33 4.42 -17.59
CA LYS A 202 11.12 5.37 -18.40
C LYS A 202 12.39 4.70 -18.91
N ALA A 203 13.12 4.01 -18.03
CA ALA A 203 14.32 3.25 -18.38
C ALA A 203 14.03 2.15 -19.42
N TYR A 204 12.93 1.41 -19.28
CA TYR A 204 12.52 0.36 -20.21
C TYR A 204 12.27 0.91 -21.62
N TYR A 205 11.47 1.98 -21.73
CA TYR A 205 11.16 2.58 -23.04
C TYR A 205 12.38 3.18 -23.70
N LEU A 206 13.29 3.79 -22.94
CA LEU A 206 14.55 4.30 -23.48
C LEU A 206 15.38 3.16 -24.08
N ARG A 207 15.58 2.05 -23.36
CA ARG A 207 16.29 0.86 -23.90
C ARG A 207 15.63 0.33 -25.17
N LYS A 208 14.30 0.34 -25.23
CA LYS A 208 13.56 -0.08 -26.43
C LYS A 208 13.84 0.83 -27.63
N LYS A 209 13.88 2.15 -27.44
CA LYS A 209 14.25 3.12 -28.49
C LYS A 209 15.69 2.88 -28.97
N VAL A 210 16.65 2.75 -28.05
CA VAL A 210 18.06 2.48 -28.37
C VAL A 210 18.23 1.22 -29.20
N ASN A 211 17.62 0.11 -28.78
CA ASN A 211 17.71 -1.15 -29.51
C ASN A 211 17.10 -1.04 -30.92
N ALA A 212 16.08 -0.21 -31.10
CA ALA A 212 15.50 0.02 -32.41
C ALA A 212 16.39 0.92 -33.30
N CYS A 213 17.10 1.91 -32.73
CA CYS A 213 18.14 2.68 -33.42
C CYS A 213 19.31 1.79 -33.87
N LEU A 214 19.86 0.99 -32.94
CA LEU A 214 20.97 0.06 -33.25
C LEU A 214 20.59 -1.00 -34.29
N GLY A 215 19.31 -1.39 -34.34
CA GLY A 215 18.77 -2.29 -35.35
C GLY A 215 18.48 -1.65 -36.72
N GLY A 216 18.82 -0.36 -36.93
CA GLY A 216 18.55 0.37 -38.17
C GLY A 216 17.06 0.63 -38.44
N ARG A 217 16.20 0.53 -37.40
CA ARG A 217 14.75 0.67 -37.52
C ARG A 217 14.24 2.08 -37.18
N LEU A 218 15.14 3.02 -36.85
CA LEU A 218 14.82 4.43 -36.67
C LEU A 218 15.54 5.31 -37.70
N PRO A 219 14.88 6.38 -38.19
CA PRO A 219 15.53 7.47 -38.91
C PRO A 219 16.70 8.07 -38.12
N ILE A 220 17.74 8.53 -38.83
CA ILE A 220 19.01 8.97 -38.24
C ILE A 220 18.85 10.22 -37.35
N GLU A 221 17.90 11.08 -37.68
CA GLU A 221 17.56 12.30 -36.93
C GLU A 221 17.00 11.96 -35.54
N LEU A 222 16.33 10.81 -35.41
CA LEU A 222 15.84 10.31 -34.12
C LEU A 222 16.92 9.54 -33.36
N ALA A 223 17.95 9.05 -34.04
CA ALA A 223 19.08 8.39 -33.38
C ALA A 223 19.94 9.39 -32.59
N GLU A 224 20.14 10.61 -33.11
CA GLU A 224 20.87 11.69 -32.42
C GLU A 224 20.20 12.12 -31.11
N VAL A 225 18.88 12.34 -31.13
CA VAL A 225 18.08 12.64 -29.92
C VAL A 225 18.15 11.49 -28.91
N VAL A 226 18.13 10.24 -29.39
CA VAL A 226 18.29 9.08 -28.52
C VAL A 226 19.71 9.02 -27.93
N ILE A 227 20.76 9.39 -28.65
CA ILE A 227 22.14 9.45 -28.13
C ILE A 227 22.26 10.51 -27.03
N GLU A 228 21.62 11.67 -27.18
CA GLU A 228 21.54 12.70 -26.12
C GLU A 228 20.76 12.21 -24.90
N GLU A 229 19.55 11.66 -25.09
CA GLU A 229 18.73 11.08 -24.02
C GLU A 229 19.47 9.93 -23.29
N VAL A 230 20.22 9.11 -24.02
CA VAL A 230 21.00 7.99 -23.50
C VAL A 230 22.24 8.46 -22.77
N SER A 231 22.93 9.50 -23.24
CA SER A 231 24.10 10.06 -22.54
C SER A 231 23.73 10.57 -21.14
N GLU A 232 22.51 11.09 -20.94
CA GLU A 232 21.98 11.43 -19.60
C GLU A 232 21.56 10.20 -18.76
N PHE A 233 21.32 9.06 -19.40
CA PHE A 233 20.70 7.87 -18.79
C PHE A 233 21.61 6.64 -18.65
N GLU A 234 22.74 6.56 -19.37
CA GLU A 234 23.61 5.39 -19.53
C GLU A 234 24.25 4.91 -18.21
N MET A 235 24.07 5.65 -17.12
CA MET A 235 24.49 5.22 -15.79
C MET A 235 23.39 4.51 -14.95
N LYS A 236 22.16 4.31 -15.44
CA LYS A 236 21.00 4.03 -14.57
C LYS A 236 20.64 2.58 -14.18
N PRO A 237 20.97 1.48 -14.88
CA PRO A 237 20.61 0.12 -14.43
C PRO A 237 21.23 -0.21 -13.06
N VAL A 238 22.53 0.02 -12.92
CA VAL A 238 23.30 -0.18 -11.67
C VAL A 238 22.93 0.88 -10.61
N ARG A 239 22.39 2.04 -11.02
CA ARG A 239 21.99 3.12 -10.09
C ARG A 239 20.58 3.00 -9.52
N LEU A 240 19.63 2.25 -10.09
CA LEU A 240 18.29 2.18 -9.49
C LEU A 240 18.34 1.52 -8.12
N ARG A 241 18.96 0.34 -7.99
CA ARG A 241 19.18 -0.28 -6.67
C ARG A 241 19.99 0.64 -5.75
N GLN A 242 21.05 1.27 -6.22
CA GLN A 242 21.84 2.21 -5.40
C GLN A 242 21.05 3.47 -4.97
N ARG A 243 20.11 3.94 -5.78
CA ARG A 243 19.26 5.11 -5.48
C ARG A 243 18.22 4.78 -4.43
N TYR A 244 17.61 3.61 -4.51
CA TYR A 244 16.53 3.19 -3.61
C TYR A 244 17.03 2.46 -2.36
N PHE A 245 18.19 1.79 -2.47
CA PHE A 245 18.93 1.09 -1.40
C PHE A 245 20.39 1.55 -1.42
N PRO A 246 20.68 2.81 -1.03
CA PRO A 246 22.04 3.28 -0.95
C PRO A 246 22.80 2.47 0.09
N ASN A 247 23.92 1.86 -0.32
CA ASN A 247 24.80 1.16 0.61
C ASN A 247 25.18 2.12 1.74
N SER A 248 24.86 1.76 2.98
CA SER A 248 25.17 2.55 4.18
C SER A 248 26.67 2.54 4.54
N LYS A 249 27.55 2.62 3.54
CA LYS A 249 28.99 2.81 3.70
C LYS A 249 29.27 4.31 3.69
N GLY A 250 28.98 4.98 4.80
CA GLY A 250 29.24 6.42 4.87
C GLY A 250 28.68 7.20 6.07
N LYS A 251 28.39 6.59 7.22
CA LYS A 251 28.37 7.37 8.46
C LYS A 251 29.80 7.48 8.98
N LYS A 252 30.59 8.43 8.42
CA LYS A 252 31.70 9.00 9.19
C LYS A 252 31.05 9.65 10.42
N LYS A 253 31.39 9.14 11.60
CA LYS A 253 31.18 9.86 12.85
C LYS A 253 31.86 11.22 12.68
N ILE A 254 31.08 12.29 12.76
CA ILE A 254 31.56 13.62 13.14
C ILE A 254 31.26 13.72 14.62
#